data_AF-A0A2G8RK81-F1
#
_entry.id   AF-A0A2G8RK81-F1
#
_cell.length_a   1.000
_cell.length_b   1.000
_cell.length_c   1.000
_cell.angle_alpha   90.00
_cell.angle_beta   90.00
_cell.angle_gamma   90.00
#
_symmetry.space_group_name_H-M   'P 1'
#
loop_
_entity.id
_entity.type
_entity.pdbx_description
1 polymer ?
#
loop_
_entity_poly.entity_id
_entity_poly.type
_entity_poly.pdbx_seq_one_letter_code
_entity_poly.pdbx_strand_id
1 'polypeptide(L)'
;MPGAFTSGTNHFAHAGKPANPDIAAAYMDGPLTGVDKAARAIVRVVETPLGTRLFRVHVDPSRYGAEEVNAVADRVRAEKYHRIELGWLLRPAGTGDLAD
;
A
#
# COMPACT_ATOMS: atom_id res chain seq x y z
N MET A 1 14.02 -3.62 -6.23
CA MET A 1 13.03 -4.63 -5.80
C MET A 1 12.05 -4.83 -6.94
N PRO A 2 12.04 -5.98 -7.64
CA PRO A 2 10.95 -6.33 -8.55
C PRO A 2 9.66 -6.45 -7.71
N GLY A 3 8.55 -5.91 -8.19
CA GLY A 3 7.30 -5.81 -7.42
C GLY A 3 6.68 -7.16 -7.03
N ALA A 4 5.68 -7.10 -6.13
CA ALA A 4 5.00 -8.26 -5.52
C ALA A 4 4.29 -9.24 -6.47
N PHE A 5 4.29 -8.98 -7.78
CA PHE A 5 3.73 -9.86 -8.80
C PHE A 5 4.87 -10.43 -9.65
N THR A 6 5.36 -11.58 -9.22
CA THR A 6 6.57 -12.22 -9.77
C THR A 6 6.22 -13.23 -10.86
N SER A 7 5.66 -12.79 -12.00
CA SER A 7 5.75 -13.65 -13.18
C SER A 7 7.18 -13.62 -13.69
N GLY A 8 7.86 -14.78 -13.77
CA GLY A 8 9.19 -14.89 -14.37
C GLY A 8 10.40 -14.73 -13.45
N THR A 9 10.22 -14.57 -12.12
CA THR A 9 11.32 -14.66 -11.15
C THR A 9 10.95 -15.64 -10.04
N ASN A 10 11.87 -16.57 -9.71
CA ASN A 10 11.65 -17.64 -8.73
C ASN A 10 11.82 -17.12 -7.28
N HIS A 11 11.22 -15.97 -6.97
CA HIS A 11 11.50 -15.17 -5.78
C HIS A 11 11.14 -15.88 -4.46
N PHE A 12 10.27 -16.89 -4.55
CA PHE A 12 9.77 -17.67 -3.42
C PHE A 12 10.21 -19.14 -3.45
N ALA A 13 11.16 -19.54 -4.31
CA ALA A 13 11.63 -20.93 -4.40
C ALA A 13 12.09 -21.52 -3.07
N HIS A 14 12.69 -20.67 -2.22
CA HIS A 14 13.21 -21.04 -0.90
C HIS A 14 12.45 -20.37 0.24
N ALA A 15 11.28 -19.80 -0.03
CA ALA A 15 10.44 -19.28 1.04
C ALA A 15 10.03 -20.44 1.96
N GLY A 16 10.21 -20.25 3.27
CA GLY A 16 9.74 -21.20 4.27
C GLY A 16 8.23 -21.40 4.15
N LYS A 17 7.77 -22.62 4.43
CA LYS A 17 6.34 -22.96 4.48
C LYS A 17 5.92 -23.20 5.93
N PRO A 18 4.67 -22.88 6.30
CA PRO A 18 4.15 -23.24 7.62
C PRO A 18 4.28 -24.74 7.87
N ALA A 19 4.60 -25.12 9.11
CA ALA A 19 4.74 -26.53 9.49
C ALA A 19 3.41 -27.31 9.38
N ASN A 20 2.26 -26.61 9.44
CA ASN A 20 0.93 -27.21 9.31
C ASN A 20 0.26 -26.71 8.01
N PRO A 21 0.11 -27.58 6.99
CA PRO A 21 -0.49 -27.20 5.72
C PRO A 21 -1.99 -26.96 5.80
N ASP A 22 -2.71 -27.62 6.72
CA ASP A 22 -4.16 -27.47 6.86
C ASP A 22 -4.51 -26.09 7.45
N ILE A 23 -3.72 -25.64 8.43
CA ILE A 23 -3.84 -24.26 8.96
C ILE A 23 -3.51 -23.24 7.86
N ALA A 24 -2.48 -23.49 7.06
CA ALA A 24 -2.12 -22.59 5.96
C ALA A 24 -3.25 -22.47 4.93
N ALA A 25 -3.89 -23.59 4.56
CA ALA A 25 -5.04 -23.60 3.67
C ALA A 25 -6.24 -22.84 4.27
N ALA A 26 -6.58 -23.11 5.53
CA ALA A 26 -7.65 -22.41 6.23
C ALA A 26 -7.46 -20.88 6.31
N TYR A 27 -6.20 -20.42 6.40
CA TYR A 27 -5.89 -18.98 6.37
C TYR A 27 -6.09 -18.37 4.98
N MET A 28 -5.70 -19.08 3.92
CA MET A 28 -5.86 -18.62 2.53
C MET A 28 -7.34 -18.55 2.11
N ASP A 29 -8.10 -19.58 2.46
CA ASP A 29 -9.54 -19.67 2.15
C ASP A 29 -10.41 -18.86 3.11
N GLY A 30 -9.80 -18.33 4.18
CA GLY A 30 -10.45 -17.55 5.22
C GLY A 30 -10.01 -16.08 5.20
N PRO A 31 -9.34 -15.57 6.26
CA PRO A 31 -9.03 -14.14 6.43
C PRO A 31 -8.28 -13.48 5.27
N LEU A 32 -7.52 -14.24 4.48
CA LEU A 32 -6.75 -13.71 3.35
C LEU A 32 -7.51 -13.75 2.02
N THR A 33 -8.77 -14.19 2.01
CA THR A 33 -9.58 -14.20 0.79
C THR A 33 -9.69 -12.80 0.18
N GLY A 34 -9.41 -12.69 -1.12
CA GLY A 34 -9.52 -11.43 -1.85
C GLY A 34 -8.20 -10.64 -1.98
N VAL A 35 -7.04 -11.25 -1.72
CA VAL A 35 -5.73 -10.63 -1.98
C VAL A 35 -5.53 -10.16 -3.43
N ASP A 36 -6.21 -10.77 -4.39
CA ASP A 36 -6.22 -10.37 -5.81
C ASP A 36 -6.79 -8.94 -6.01
N LYS A 37 -7.58 -8.43 -5.06
CA LYS A 37 -8.06 -7.03 -5.05
C LYS A 37 -6.90 -6.03 -5.01
N ALA A 38 -5.73 -6.41 -4.50
CA ALA A 38 -4.54 -5.55 -4.45
C ALA A 38 -4.05 -5.22 -5.87
N ALA A 39 -4.01 -6.20 -6.77
CA ALA A 39 -3.63 -5.98 -8.17
C ALA A 39 -4.56 -4.96 -8.84
N ARG A 40 -5.88 -5.12 -8.66
CA ARG A 40 -6.89 -4.18 -9.19
C ARG A 40 -6.74 -2.78 -8.57
N ALA A 41 -6.42 -2.68 -7.29
CA ALA A 41 -6.19 -1.40 -6.63
C ALA A 41 -4.98 -0.66 -7.21
N ILE A 42 -3.90 -1.39 -7.49
CA ILE A 42 -2.68 -0.82 -8.10
C ILE A 42 -2.99 -0.28 -9.49
N VAL A 43 -3.70 -1.05 -10.33
CA VAL A 43 -4.12 -0.59 -11.67
C VAL A 43 -4.87 0.74 -11.57
N ARG A 44 -5.87 0.82 -10.68
CA ARG A 44 -6.64 2.06 -10.47
C ARG A 44 -5.76 3.26 -10.07
N VAL A 45 -4.77 3.05 -9.20
CA VAL A 45 -3.84 4.11 -8.77
C VAL A 45 -2.95 4.57 -9.93
N VAL A 46 -2.48 3.64 -10.77
CA VAL A 46 -1.66 3.97 -11.95
C VAL A 46 -2.47 4.82 -12.92
N GLU A 47 -3.74 4.46 -13.15
CA GLU A 47 -4.68 5.16 -14.03
C GLU A 47 -5.10 6.54 -13.51
N THR A 48 -4.94 6.83 -12.21
CA THR A 48 -5.33 8.13 -11.66
C THR A 48 -4.38 9.24 -12.16
N PRO A 49 -4.88 10.43 -12.56
CA PRO A 49 -4.04 11.53 -12.99
C PRO A 49 -2.96 11.92 -11.96
N LEU A 50 -1.83 12.42 -12.46
CA LEU A 50 -0.78 12.98 -11.59
C LEU A 50 -1.38 14.05 -10.65
N GLY A 51 -0.95 14.05 -9.39
CA GLY A 51 -1.45 15.00 -8.38
C GLY A 51 -2.76 14.60 -7.70
N THR A 52 -3.50 13.65 -8.27
CA THR A 52 -4.81 13.21 -7.71
C THR A 52 -4.77 11.82 -7.09
N ARG A 53 -3.63 11.12 -7.20
CA ARG A 53 -3.41 9.81 -6.57
C ARG A 53 -3.53 9.92 -5.06
N LEU A 54 -4.32 9.03 -4.48
CA LEU A 54 -4.34 8.85 -3.04
C LEU A 54 -2.95 8.48 -2.54
N PHE A 55 -2.54 9.10 -1.43
CA PHE A 55 -1.27 8.79 -0.78
C PHE A 55 -1.19 7.32 -0.33
N ARG A 56 -2.33 6.73 0.02
CA ARG A 56 -2.46 5.34 0.44
C ARG A 56 -3.79 4.74 -0.01
N VAL A 57 -3.76 3.46 -0.41
CA VAL A 57 -4.95 2.64 -0.68
C VAL A 57 -4.87 1.40 0.19
N HIS A 58 -5.94 1.12 0.94
CA HIS A 58 -6.04 -0.05 1.81
C HIS A 58 -6.77 -1.18 1.09
N VAL A 59 -6.13 -2.35 1.05
CA VAL A 59 -6.75 -3.61 0.65
C VAL A 59 -6.45 -4.61 1.76
N ASP A 60 -7.33 -4.63 2.76
CA ASP A 60 -7.23 -5.50 3.93
C ASP A 60 -8.56 -6.22 4.16
N PRO A 61 -8.76 -7.41 3.55
CA PRO A 61 -9.96 -8.21 3.77
C PRO A 61 -10.16 -8.60 5.23
N SER A 62 -9.07 -8.74 5.99
CA SER A 62 -9.06 -9.19 7.37
C SER A 62 -9.34 -8.09 8.40
N ARG A 63 -9.26 -6.81 7.99
CA ARG A 63 -9.43 -5.63 8.84
C ARG A 63 -8.57 -5.69 10.10
N TYR A 64 -7.27 -5.93 9.93
CA TYR A 64 -6.33 -6.15 11.03
C TYR A 64 -5.77 -4.85 11.62
N GLY A 65 -6.45 -3.71 11.44
CA GLY A 65 -6.12 -2.44 12.07
C GLY A 65 -5.09 -1.58 11.33
N ALA A 66 -4.59 -2.03 10.18
CA ALA A 66 -3.55 -1.31 9.45
C ALA A 66 -4.05 0.02 8.87
N GLU A 67 -5.32 0.14 8.52
CA GLU A 67 -5.92 1.38 8.02
C GLU A 67 -5.89 2.47 9.08
N GLU A 68 -6.31 2.13 10.30
CA GLU A 68 -6.41 3.02 11.44
C GLU A 68 -5.02 3.49 11.89
N VAL A 69 -4.07 2.56 12.03
CA VAL A 69 -2.68 2.89 12.41
C VAL A 69 -2.03 3.79 11.37
N ASN A 70 -2.22 3.48 10.08
CA ASN A 70 -1.65 4.30 9.01
C ASN A 70 -2.30 5.68 8.94
N ALA A 71 -3.60 5.81 9.18
CA ALA A 71 -4.28 7.10 9.19
C ALA A 71 -3.68 8.02 10.27
N VAL A 72 -3.44 7.50 11.48
CA VAL A 72 -2.76 8.25 12.55
C VAL A 72 -1.34 8.61 12.14
N ALA A 73 -0.59 7.65 11.60
CA ALA A 73 0.81 7.87 11.25
C ALA A 73 0.97 8.87 10.10
N ASP A 74 0.09 8.83 9.10
CA ASP A 74 0.09 9.73 7.95
C ASP A 74 -0.26 11.17 8.39
N ARG A 75 -1.24 11.34 9.29
CA ARG A 75 -1.56 12.64 9.90
C ARG A 75 -0.37 13.22 10.68
N VAL A 76 0.22 12.45 11.59
CA VAL A 76 1.34 12.92 12.44
C VAL A 76 2.54 13.32 11.58
N ARG A 77 2.83 12.59 10.51
CA ARG A 77 3.89 12.95 9.57
C ARG A 77 3.56 14.25 8.84
N ALA A 78 2.36 14.41 8.30
CA ALA A 78 1.95 15.63 7.62
C ALA A 78 2.02 16.87 8.54
N GLU A 79 1.52 16.76 9.78
CA GLU A 79 1.59 17.82 10.78
C GLU A 79 3.03 18.25 11.07
N LYS A 80 3.99 17.31 11.10
CA LYS A 80 5.41 17.63 11.25
C LYS A 80 5.91 18.51 10.11
N TYR A 81 5.63 18.14 8.86
CA TYR A 81 6.06 18.91 7.68
C TYR A 81 5.46 20.32 7.66
N HIS A 82 4.19 20.46 8.04
CA HIS A 82 3.58 21.78 8.19
C HIS A 82 4.23 22.62 9.29
N ARG A 83 4.56 22.03 10.45
CA ARG A 83 5.18 22.74 11.58
C ARG A 83 6.58 23.29 11.27
N ILE A 84 7.32 22.62 10.39
CA ILE A 84 8.68 23.03 10.00
C ILE A 84 8.70 23.77 8.66
N GLU A 85 7.55 24.29 8.20
CA GLU A 85 7.42 25.09 6.97
C GLU A 85 7.82 24.34 5.68
N LEU A 86 7.80 23.00 5.72
CA LEU A 86 8.08 22.12 4.59
C LEU A 86 6.82 21.42 4.06
N GLY A 87 5.63 22.01 4.29
CA GLY A 87 4.35 21.43 3.86
C GLY A 87 4.24 21.25 2.34
N TRP A 88 4.98 22.04 1.56
CA TRP A 88 5.04 21.90 0.10
C TRP A 88 5.59 20.54 -0.36
N LEU A 89 6.41 19.86 0.45
CA LEU A 89 6.90 18.51 0.16
C LEU A 89 5.80 17.44 0.19
N LEU A 90 4.61 17.76 0.72
CA LEU A 90 3.48 16.84 0.76
C LEU A 90 2.72 16.76 -0.57
N ARG A 91 3.10 17.56 -1.57
CA ARG A 91 2.52 17.55 -2.92
C ARG A 91 3.60 17.22 -3.96
N PRO A 92 3.28 16.44 -5.00
CA PRO A 92 4.22 16.16 -6.08
C PRO A 92 4.47 17.42 -6.93
N ALA A 93 5.72 17.64 -7.31
CA ALA A 93 6.11 18.72 -8.23
C ALA A 93 5.40 18.61 -9.59
N GLY A 94 5.18 19.74 -10.26
CA GLY A 94 4.51 19.80 -11.57
C GLY A 94 2.98 19.73 -11.52
N THR A 95 2.38 19.85 -10.34
CA THR A 95 0.91 19.92 -10.16
C THR A 95 0.35 21.35 -10.07
N GLY A 96 1.17 22.36 -10.37
CA GLY A 96 0.76 23.76 -10.52
C GLY A 96 1.12 24.70 -9.37
N ASP A 97 1.51 24.20 -8.20
CA ASP A 97 1.82 25.03 -7.01
C ASP A 97 3.32 25.20 -6.77
N LEU A 98 4.07 25.61 -7.80
CA LEU A 98 5.28 26.40 -7.58
C LEU A 98 4.93 27.84 -7.97
N ALA A 99 4.03 28.45 -7.19
CA ALA A 99 3.80 29.89 -7.26
C ALA A 99 4.79 30.56 -6.32
N ASP A 100 5.72 31.29 -6.94
CA ASP A 100 6.63 32.35 -6.46
C ASP A 100 7.60 32.07 -5.29
#